data_AF-A0A0R1YWS7-F1
#
_entry.id   AF-A0A0R1YWS7-F1
#
_cell.length_a   1.000
_cell.length_b   1.000
_cell.length_c   1.000
_cell.angle_alpha   90.00
_cell.angle_beta   90.00
_cell.angle_gamma   90.00
#
_symmetry.space_group_name_H-M   'P 1'
#
loop_
_entity.id
_entity.type
_entity.pdbx_description
1 polymer ?
#
loop_
_entity_poly.entity_id
_entity_poly.type
_entity_poly.pdbx_seq_one_letter_code
_entity_poly.pdbx_strand_id
1 'polypeptide(L)'
;MMKKFYLKRTSLPETTQNNTQRNGETTTVGERVADAIAKFGGSWGFIGIFLAVLVIWMALNVTHLFGVKFDPYPFILLNLFLSCLAAIQAPIIMMSQNRAAKRDHEAAQNDYQTNLQAERRIKKLEKKLEQQNKKIDQLLALIEAQAKSDQFTNDRQ
;
A
#
# COMPACT_ATOMS: atom_id res chain seq x y z
N MET A 1 37.06 5.97 30.81
CA MET A 1 37.23 5.22 29.54
C MET A 1 36.33 3.97 29.50
N MET A 2 34.99 4.09 29.61
CA MET A 2 34.07 2.92 29.58
C MET A 2 32.60 3.28 29.28
N LYS A 3 32.29 4.05 28.22
CA LYS A 3 30.86 4.36 27.86
C LYS A 3 30.55 4.43 26.36
N LYS A 4 31.40 3.89 25.48
CA LYS A 4 31.19 3.93 24.01
C LYS A 4 30.77 2.60 23.36
N PHE A 5 30.37 1.58 24.13
CA PHE A 5 30.16 0.23 23.59
C PHE A 5 28.70 -0.24 23.47
N TYR A 6 27.70 0.57 23.83
CA TYR A 6 26.30 0.11 23.88
C TYR A 6 25.39 0.56 22.73
N LEU A 7 25.90 1.21 21.68
CA LEU A 7 25.08 1.61 20.54
C LEU A 7 25.62 1.06 19.22
N LYS A 8 25.93 -0.24 19.18
CA LYS A 8 25.88 -0.95 17.90
C LYS A 8 24.42 -1.30 17.63
N ARG A 9 23.68 -0.29 17.15
CA ARG A 9 22.34 -0.43 16.58
C ARG A 9 22.39 -1.65 15.66
N THR A 10 21.67 -2.71 16.03
CA THR A 10 21.43 -3.87 15.18
C THR A 10 20.81 -3.36 13.90
N SER A 11 21.64 -3.26 12.85
CA SER A 11 21.19 -3.01 11.50
C SER A 11 20.33 -4.20 11.10
N LEU A 12 19.01 -4.07 11.30
CA LEU A 12 18.03 -4.84 10.55
C LEU A 12 18.48 -4.74 9.08
N PRO A 13 18.61 -5.86 8.34
CA PRO A 13 19.00 -5.79 6.95
C PRO A 13 18.04 -4.84 6.24
N GLU A 14 18.61 -3.79 5.67
CA GLU A 14 17.97 -2.78 4.81
C GLU A 14 17.48 -3.45 3.52
N THR A 15 16.53 -4.38 3.62
CA THR A 15 15.96 -5.07 2.45
C THR A 15 14.64 -4.47 1.99
N THR A 16 14.18 -3.37 2.60
CA THR A 16 12.91 -2.72 2.23
C THR A 16 13.12 -1.42 1.45
N GLN A 17 14.18 -1.33 0.62
CA GLN A 17 14.45 -0.09 -0.13
C GLN A 17 14.82 -0.28 -1.60
N ASN A 18 14.43 -1.37 -2.29
CA ASN A 18 14.62 -1.41 -3.75
C ASN A 18 13.63 -2.31 -4.52
N ASN A 19 12.34 -2.24 -4.17
CA ASN A 19 11.27 -2.59 -5.12
C ASN A 19 10.27 -1.45 -5.23
N THR A 20 10.77 -0.21 -5.24
CA THR A 20 10.20 0.79 -6.14
C THR A 20 10.54 0.34 -7.57
N GLN A 21 10.02 -0.82 -7.98
CA GLN A 21 9.78 -1.07 -9.38
C GLN A 21 8.74 -0.02 -9.77
N ARG A 22 9.24 1.15 -10.15
CA ARG A 22 8.65 1.90 -11.25
C ARG A 22 8.70 0.96 -12.45
N ASN A 23 7.79 -0.01 -12.47
CA ASN A 23 7.35 -0.59 -13.70
C ASN A 23 6.92 0.63 -14.51
N GLY A 24 7.71 0.93 -15.54
CA GLY A 24 7.33 1.84 -16.59
C GLY A 24 6.18 1.23 -17.35
N GLU A 25 5.03 1.05 -16.70
CA GLU A 25 3.75 1.08 -17.38
C GLU A 25 3.72 2.48 -17.98
N THR A 26 4.09 2.57 -19.26
CA THR A 26 3.88 3.76 -20.07
C THR A 26 2.39 4.00 -20.03
N THR A 27 1.92 4.76 -19.04
CA THR A 27 0.51 5.10 -18.88
C THR A 27 0.08 5.71 -20.19
N THR A 28 -0.81 5.02 -20.89
CA THR A 28 -1.36 5.52 -22.14
C THR A 28 -2.03 6.87 -21.87
N VAL A 29 -2.09 7.73 -22.88
CA VAL A 29 -2.65 9.09 -22.72
C VAL A 29 -4.07 9.02 -22.15
N GLY A 30 -4.86 8.02 -22.55
CA GLY A 30 -6.19 7.76 -22.01
C GLY A 30 -6.20 7.45 -20.52
N GLU A 31 -5.25 6.66 -20.02
CA GLU A 31 -5.14 6.34 -18.58
C GLU A 31 -4.76 7.58 -17.75
N ARG A 32 -3.88 8.44 -18.27
CA ARG A 32 -3.51 9.70 -17.60
C ARG A 32 -4.68 10.67 -17.53
N VAL A 33 -5.46 10.76 -18.60
CA VAL A 33 -6.65 11.62 -18.66
C VAL A 33 -7.76 11.08 -17.76
N ALA A 34 -8.02 9.77 -17.77
CA ALA A 34 -8.99 9.14 -16.88
C ALA A 34 -8.63 9.36 -15.40
N ASP A 35 -7.35 9.29 -15.04
CA ASP A 35 -6.88 9.54 -13.67
C ASP A 35 -6.97 11.00 -13.25
N ALA A 36 -6.71 11.92 -14.16
CA ALA A 36 -6.91 13.33 -13.93
C ALA A 36 -8.40 13.64 -13.73
N ILE A 37 -9.28 13.08 -14.58
CA ILE A 37 -10.73 13.25 -14.49
C ILE A 37 -11.28 12.64 -13.20
N ALA A 38 -10.84 11.43 -12.81
CA ALA A 38 -11.29 10.79 -11.57
C ALA A 38 -10.88 11.59 -10.33
N LYS A 39 -9.65 12.12 -10.30
CA LYS A 39 -9.17 12.98 -9.20
C LYS A 39 -9.86 14.33 -9.16
N PHE A 40 -10.11 14.94 -10.32
CA PHE A 40 -10.75 16.25 -10.42
C PHE A 40 -12.26 16.16 -10.13
N GLY A 41 -12.94 15.17 -10.70
CA GLY A 41 -14.38 14.94 -10.51
C GLY A 41 -14.76 14.50 -9.10
N GLY A 42 -13.83 13.93 -8.32
CA GLY A 42 -14.05 13.54 -6.92
C GLY A 42 -13.80 14.64 -5.88
N SER A 43 -13.39 15.85 -6.30
CA SER A 43 -13.07 16.95 -5.38
C SER A 43 -14.33 17.73 -4.98
N TRP A 44 -14.48 18.03 -3.69
CA TRP A 44 -15.56 18.88 -3.17
C TRP A 44 -15.66 20.26 -3.86
N GLY A 45 -14.52 20.82 -4.29
CA GLY A 45 -14.51 22.09 -5.03
C GLY A 45 -15.11 22.00 -6.44
N PHE A 46 -14.96 20.85 -7.11
CA PHE A 46 -15.54 20.63 -8.44
C PHE A 46 -17.07 20.59 -8.37
N ILE A 47 -17.63 19.89 -7.37
CA ILE A 47 -19.08 19.85 -7.14
C ILE A 47 -19.64 21.28 -6.96
N GLY A 48 -18.97 22.13 -6.17
CA GLY A 48 -19.40 23.51 -5.95
C GLY A 48 -19.42 24.37 -7.23
N ILE A 49 -18.36 24.29 -8.04
CA ILE A 49 -18.28 25.01 -9.32
C ILE A 49 -19.34 24.48 -10.31
N PHE A 50 -19.51 23.16 -10.38
CA PHE A 50 -20.48 22.53 -11.27
C PHE A 50 -21.92 22.97 -10.94
N LEU A 51 -22.29 22.99 -9.66
CA LEU A 51 -23.58 23.50 -9.21
C LEU A 51 -23.75 25.00 -9.52
N ALA A 52 -22.70 25.81 -9.31
CA ALA A 52 -22.76 27.24 -9.63
C ALA A 52 -23.00 27.47 -11.13
N VAL A 53 -22.33 26.73 -12.02
CA VAL A 53 -22.55 26.80 -13.46
C VAL A 53 -23.98 26.41 -13.84
N LEU A 54 -24.55 25.37 -13.22
CA LEU A 54 -25.95 24.98 -13.45
C LEU A 54 -26.92 26.10 -13.04
N VAL A 55 -26.72 26.70 -11.87
CA VAL A 55 -27.55 27.81 -11.40
C VAL A 55 -27.45 29.02 -12.32
N ILE A 56 -26.23 29.37 -12.77
CA ILE A 56 -26.01 30.47 -13.73
C ILE A 56 -26.70 30.16 -15.06
N TRP A 57 -26.58 28.93 -15.57
CA TRP A 57 -27.23 28.51 -16.82
C TRP A 57 -28.75 28.62 -16.73
N MET A 58 -29.35 28.15 -15.63
CA MET A 58 -30.78 28.30 -15.38
C MET A 58 -31.19 29.77 -15.31
N ALA A 59 -30.44 30.61 -14.58
CA ALA A 59 -30.73 32.04 -14.46
C ALA A 59 -30.66 32.77 -15.82
N LEU A 60 -29.68 32.46 -16.67
CA LEU A 60 -29.56 33.02 -18.02
C LEU A 60 -30.72 32.62 -18.93
N ASN A 61 -31.20 31.37 -18.83
CA ASN A 61 -32.32 30.88 -19.65
C ASN A 61 -33.69 31.42 -19.17
N VAL A 62 -33.87 31.61 -17.85
CA VAL A 62 -35.09 32.19 -17.27
C VAL A 62 -35.19 33.69 -17.54
N THR A 63 -34.06 34.42 -17.52
CA THR A 63 -34.03 35.87 -17.77
C THR A 63 -34.23 36.25 -19.24
N HIS A 64 -34.37 35.26 -20.14
CA HIS A 64 -34.60 35.46 -21.58
C HIS A 64 -33.64 36.46 -22.22
N LEU A 65 -32.36 36.40 -21.83
CA LEU A 65 -31.36 37.44 -22.13
C LEU A 65 -31.11 37.69 -23.63
N PHE A 66 -31.61 36.81 -24.51
CA PHE A 66 -31.49 36.92 -25.98
C PHE A 66 -32.83 36.98 -26.74
N GLY A 67 -33.97 37.12 -26.06
CA GLY A 67 -35.30 37.16 -26.72
C GLY A 67 -35.73 35.85 -27.42
N VAL A 68 -34.87 34.83 -27.42
CA VAL A 68 -35.11 33.49 -27.97
C VAL A 68 -35.14 32.50 -26.82
N LYS A 69 -36.17 31.66 -26.75
CA LYS A 69 -36.29 30.57 -25.77
C LYS A 69 -35.36 29.41 -26.17
N PHE A 70 -34.08 29.53 -25.83
CA PHE A 70 -33.05 28.55 -26.18
C PHE A 70 -33.21 27.23 -25.40
N ASP A 71 -33.64 27.28 -24.12
CA ASP A 71 -34.00 26.10 -23.31
C ASP A 71 -35.10 26.44 -22.28
N PRO A 72 -36.38 26.53 -22.71
CA PRO A 72 -37.49 26.82 -21.80
C PRO A 72 -37.73 25.68 -20.79
N TYR A 73 -38.24 26.04 -19.62
CA TYR A 73 -38.64 25.08 -18.58
C TYR A 73 -39.55 23.99 -19.21
N PRO A 74 -39.24 22.68 -19.07
CA PRO A 74 -38.43 22.03 -18.02
C PRO A 74 -36.93 21.75 -18.33
N PHE A 75 -36.27 22.52 -19.20
CA PHE A 75 -34.82 22.43 -19.52
C PHE A 75 -34.39 21.09 -20.17
N ILE A 76 -34.90 20.81 -21.38
CA ILE A 76 -34.67 19.53 -22.06
C ILE A 76 -33.21 19.32 -22.46
N LEU A 77 -32.51 20.40 -22.84
CA LEU A 77 -31.12 20.32 -23.29
C LEU A 77 -30.17 20.08 -22.12
N LEU A 78 -30.41 20.78 -21.00
CA LEU A 78 -29.64 20.57 -19.77
C LEU A 78 -29.82 19.14 -19.24
N ASN A 79 -31.05 18.62 -19.25
CA ASN A 79 -31.33 17.26 -18.83
C ASN A 79 -30.65 16.21 -19.73
N LEU A 80 -30.64 16.43 -21.05
CA LEU A 80 -29.93 15.56 -22.00
C LEU A 80 -28.41 15.57 -21.74
N PHE A 81 -27.84 16.74 -21.52
CA PHE A 81 -26.41 16.89 -21.26
C PHE A 81 -25.98 16.20 -19.95
N LEU A 82 -26.74 16.39 -18.87
CA LEU A 82 -26.50 15.73 -17.58
C LEU A 82 -26.60 14.20 -17.72
N SER A 83 -27.57 13.70 -18.48
CA SER A 83 -27.73 12.27 -18.72
C SER A 83 -26.53 11.68 -19.47
N CYS A 84 -26.02 12.37 -20.48
CA CYS A 84 -24.82 11.97 -21.22
C CYS A 84 -23.57 11.99 -20.33
N LEU A 85 -23.40 13.04 -19.52
CA LEU A 85 -22.30 13.12 -18.54
C LEU A 85 -22.33 11.93 -17.57
N ALA A 86 -23.49 11.63 -17.00
CA ALA A 86 -23.65 10.50 -16.07
C ALA A 86 -23.35 9.15 -16.74
N ALA A 87 -23.78 8.96 -17.99
CA ALA A 87 -23.52 7.74 -18.75
C ALA A 87 -22.02 7.48 -18.97
N ILE A 88 -21.23 8.53 -19.23
CA ILE A 88 -19.77 8.43 -19.42
C ILE A 88 -19.04 8.28 -18.07
N GLN A 89 -19.60 8.80 -16.97
CA GLN A 89 -18.99 8.68 -15.65
C GLN A 89 -18.86 7.23 -15.19
N ALA A 90 -19.89 6.39 -15.36
CA ALA A 90 -19.86 5.02 -14.85
C ALA A 90 -18.69 4.17 -15.42
N PRO A 91 -18.41 4.14 -16.74
CA PRO A 91 -17.24 3.47 -17.30
C PRO A 91 -15.91 4.06 -16.83
N ILE A 92 -15.77 5.39 -16.74
CA ILE A 92 -14.53 6.04 -16.27
C ILE A 92 -14.25 5.64 -14.82
N ILE A 93 -15.28 5.67 -13.97
CA ILE A 93 -15.20 5.23 -12.58
C ILE A 93 -14.81 3.74 -12.54
N MET A 94 -15.46 2.88 -13.32
CA MET A 94 -15.16 1.44 -13.38
C MET A 94 -13.72 1.17 -13.84
N MET A 95 -13.22 1.90 -14.84
CA MET A 95 -11.83 1.78 -15.29
C MET A 95 -10.84 2.20 -14.20
N SER A 96 -11.14 3.29 -13.48
CA SER A 96 -10.30 3.74 -12.36
C SER A 96 -10.30 2.73 -11.20
N GLN A 97 -11.45 2.11 -10.92
CA GLN A 97 -11.60 1.07 -9.90
C GLN A 97 -10.88 -0.22 -10.30
N ASN A 98 -11.02 -0.68 -11.55
CA ASN A 98 -10.34 -1.89 -12.04
C ASN A 98 -8.81 -1.77 -11.92
N ARG A 99 -8.27 -0.57 -12.19
CA ARG A 99 -6.84 -0.31 -12.02
C ARG A 99 -6.42 -0.27 -10.55
N ALA A 100 -7.23 0.32 -9.68
CA ALA A 100 -6.97 0.31 -8.24
C ALA A 100 -6.97 -1.13 -7.69
N ALA A 101 -7.94 -1.96 -8.11
CA ALA A 101 -8.03 -3.37 -7.73
C ALA A 101 -6.84 -4.21 -8.22
N LYS A 102 -6.35 -3.98 -9.45
CA LYS A 102 -5.14 -4.64 -9.95
C LYS A 102 -3.92 -4.34 -9.07
N ARG A 103 -3.73 -3.07 -8.71
CA ARG A 103 -2.63 -2.64 -7.82
C ARG A 103 -2.75 -3.24 -6.43
N ASP A 104 -3.96 -3.27 -5.88
CA ASP A 104 -4.24 -3.88 -4.57
C ASP A 104 -3.94 -5.39 -4.58
N HIS A 105 -4.32 -6.08 -5.65
CA HIS A 105 -4.01 -7.50 -5.84
C HIS A 105 -2.50 -7.78 -5.90
N GLU A 106 -1.75 -6.99 -6.66
CA GLU A 106 -0.29 -7.10 -6.75
C GLU A 106 0.39 -6.81 -5.39
N ALA A 107 -0.08 -5.79 -4.67
CA ALA A 107 0.41 -5.49 -3.32
C ALA A 107 0.16 -6.66 -2.36
N ALA A 108 -1.05 -7.22 -2.35
CA ALA A 108 -1.41 -8.37 -1.53
C ALA A 108 -0.55 -9.61 -1.84
N GLN A 109 -0.26 -9.87 -3.12
CA GLN A 109 0.65 -10.96 -3.51
C GLN A 109 2.06 -10.74 -2.97
N ASN A 110 2.60 -9.52 -3.07
CA ASN A 110 3.93 -9.19 -2.56
C ASN A 110 4.02 -9.32 -1.03
N ASP A 111 2.99 -8.87 -0.32
CA ASP A 111 2.91 -9.01 1.14
C ASP A 111 2.86 -10.49 1.54
N TYR A 112 2.10 -11.30 0.81
CA TYR A 112 2.05 -12.75 1.03
C TYR A 112 3.43 -13.42 0.86
N GLN A 113 4.16 -13.08 -0.20
CA GLN A 113 5.52 -13.62 -0.42
C GLN A 113 6.50 -13.18 0.66
N THR A 114 6.40 -11.92 1.10
CA THR A 114 7.22 -11.39 2.19
C THR A 114 6.94 -12.14 3.49
N ASN A 115 5.66 -12.41 3.79
CA ASN A 115 5.25 -13.13 4.98
C ASN A 115 5.77 -14.59 4.97
N LEU A 116 5.64 -15.30 3.84
CA LEU A 116 6.22 -16.64 3.68
C LEU A 116 7.74 -16.63 3.86
N GLN A 117 8.42 -15.60 3.37
CA GLN A 117 9.86 -15.49 3.56
C GLN A 117 10.21 -15.24 5.04
N ALA A 118 9.44 -14.41 5.74
CA ALA A 118 9.59 -14.18 7.18
C ALA A 118 9.40 -15.47 7.97
N GLU A 119 8.35 -16.26 7.68
CA GLU A 119 8.10 -17.56 8.31
C GLU A 119 9.29 -18.52 8.13
N ARG A 120 9.84 -18.62 6.90
CA ARG A 120 11.03 -19.44 6.64
C ARG A 120 12.25 -18.95 7.40
N ARG A 121 12.41 -17.63 7.58
CA ARG A 121 13.52 -17.04 8.37
C ARG A 121 13.35 -17.38 9.85
N ILE A 122 12.14 -17.30 10.40
CA ILE A 122 11.83 -17.69 11.79
C ILE A 122 12.13 -19.16 12.01
N LYS A 123 11.65 -20.06 11.15
CA LYS A 123 11.95 -21.51 11.24
C LYS A 123 13.45 -21.82 11.20
N LYS A 124 14.23 -21.04 10.43
CA LYS A 124 15.71 -21.17 10.43
C LYS A 124 16.33 -20.68 11.74
N LEU A 125 15.80 -19.62 12.34
CA LEU A 125 16.26 -19.13 13.64
C LEU A 125 15.95 -20.13 14.76
N GLU A 126 14.76 -20.72 14.76
CA GLU A 126 14.36 -21.78 15.70
C GLU A 126 15.34 -22.97 15.63
N LYS A 127 15.63 -23.47 14.43
CA LYS A 127 16.62 -24.55 14.25
C LYS A 127 18.02 -24.17 14.74
N LYS A 128 18.44 -22.93 14.53
CA LYS A 128 19.74 -22.46 15.04
C LYS A 128 19.77 -22.38 16.56
N LEU A 129 18.68 -21.93 17.18
CA LEU A 129 18.53 -21.90 18.64
C LEU A 129 18.56 -23.32 19.22
N GLU A 130 17.83 -24.26 18.64
CA GLU A 130 17.87 -25.67 19.06
C GLU A 130 19.28 -26.25 18.97
N GLN A 131 20.01 -25.96 17.88
CA GLN A 131 21.40 -26.38 17.73
C GLN A 131 22.31 -25.75 18.79
N GLN A 132 22.10 -24.49 19.14
CA GLN A 132 22.86 -23.84 20.21
C GLN A 132 22.55 -24.46 21.58
N ASN A 133 21.28 -24.71 21.90
CA ASN A 133 20.88 -25.36 23.15
C ASN A 133 21.52 -26.75 23.28
N LYS A 134 21.51 -27.57 22.22
CA LYS A 134 22.18 -28.88 22.23
C LYS A 134 23.68 -28.77 22.52
N LYS A 135 24.36 -27.74 21.99
CA LYS A 135 25.78 -27.52 22.28
C LYS A 135 26.00 -27.10 23.74
N ILE A 136 25.12 -26.29 24.31
CA ILE A 136 25.17 -25.90 25.72
C ILE A 136 25.02 -27.15 26.60
N ASP A 137 24.05 -28.01 26.31
CA ASP A 137 23.84 -29.26 27.05
C ASP A 137 25.08 -30.18 27.00
N GLN A 138 25.71 -30.29 25.82
CA GLN A 138 26.95 -31.04 25.65
C GLN A 138 28.11 -30.46 26.48
N LEU A 139 28.26 -29.13 26.50
CA LEU A 139 29.29 -28.47 27.31
C LEU A 139 29.06 -28.68 28.80
N LEU A 140 27.81 -28.60 29.27
CA LEU A 140 27.45 -28.86 30.66
C LEU A 140 27.81 -30.30 31.05
N ALA A 141 27.48 -31.28 30.21
CA ALA A 141 27.83 -32.68 30.46
C ALA A 141 29.35 -32.91 30.53
N LEU A 142 30.14 -32.22 29.70
CA LEU A 142 31.61 -32.28 29.74
C LEU A 142 32.16 -31.70 31.04
N ILE A 143 31.62 -30.57 31.51
CA ILE A 143 32.03 -29.95 32.78
C ILE A 143 31.71 -30.89 33.96
N GLU A 144 30.53 -31.49 33.99
CA GLU A 144 30.15 -32.45 35.04
C GLU A 144 31.04 -33.70 35.05
N ALA A 145 31.41 -34.20 33.86
CA ALA A 145 32.33 -35.33 33.73
C ALA A 145 33.75 -34.98 34.24
N GLN A 146 34.26 -33.78 33.93
CA GLN A 146 35.53 -33.30 34.45
C GLN A 146 35.51 -33.12 35.97
N ALA A 147 34.43 -32.55 36.52
CA ALA A 147 34.28 -32.41 37.96
C ALA A 147 34.33 -33.76 38.71
N LYS A 148 33.73 -34.81 38.13
CA LYS A 148 33.81 -36.18 38.67
C LYS A 148 35.20 -36.79 38.56
N SER A 149 35.91 -36.59 37.45
CA SER A 149 37.28 -37.10 37.32
C SER A 149 38.22 -36.43 38.32
N ASP A 150 38.09 -35.12 38.53
CA ASP A 150 38.95 -34.38 39.46
C ASP A 150 38.72 -34.81 40.92
N GLN A 151 37.47 -35.04 41.33
CA GLN A 151 37.16 -35.63 42.64
C GLN A 151 37.79 -37.02 42.83
N PHE A 152 37.70 -37.88 41.81
CA PHE A 152 38.24 -39.23 41.87
C PHE A 152 39.79 -39.28 41.89
N THR A 153 40.44 -38.22 41.40
CA THR A 153 41.91 -38.11 41.45
C THR A 153 42.39 -37.54 42.79
N ASN A 154 41.59 -36.69 43.44
CA ASN A 154 41.87 -36.11 44.75
C ASN A 154 41.67 -37.12 45.91
N ASP A 155 40.67 -38.00 45.83
CA ASP A 155 40.42 -39.04 46.85
C ASP A 155 41.47 -40.17 46.90
N ARG A 156 42.41 -40.19 45.94
CA ARG A 156 43.50 -41.19 45.88
C ARG A 156 44.83 -40.69 46.46
N GLN A 157 44.90 -39.43 46.88
CA GLN A 157 46.05 -38.85 47.58
C GLN A 157 45.78 -38.80 49.08
#